data_AF-A0A951T815-F1
#
_entry.id   AF-A0A951T815-F1
#
_cell.length_a   1.000
_cell.length_b   1.000
_cell.length_c   1.000
_cell.angle_alpha   90.00
_cell.angle_beta   90.00
_cell.angle_gamma   90.00
#
_symmetry.space_group_name_H-M   'P 1'
#
loop_
_entity.id
_entity.type
_entity.pdbx_description
1 polymer ?
#
loop_
_entity_poly.entity_id
_entity_poly.type
_entity_poly.pdbx_seq_one_letter_code
_entity_poly.pdbx_strand_id
1 'polypeptide(L)'
;MDTVAIPEWNPSGVMPPIQSTAPTAMERSPYPVSLTDFVLRFSTTNKCRAILSGLLGFRAALHSAGLTEGFQWIDGSFIENIEEIESREPADVDVVTFFHLPR
;
A
#
# COMPACT_ATOMS: atom_id res chain seq x y z
N MET A 1 2.56 11.02 11.76
CA MET A 1 3.68 10.41 11.03
C MET A 1 3.82 11.18 9.73
N ASP A 2 5.03 11.63 9.43
CA ASP A 2 5.29 12.27 8.15
C ASP A 2 5.27 11.22 7.05
N THR A 3 4.64 11.54 5.93
CA THR A 3 4.55 10.65 4.77
C THR A 3 5.74 10.89 3.85
N VAL A 4 6.17 9.83 3.17
CA VAL A 4 7.22 9.87 2.14
C VAL A 4 6.63 9.67 0.74
N ALA A 5 7.39 10.02 -0.28
CA ALA A 5 7.06 9.61 -1.65
C ALA A 5 7.20 8.09 -1.80
N ILE A 6 6.28 7.48 -2.57
CA ILE A 6 6.35 6.05 -2.90
C ILE A 6 7.59 5.83 -3.79
N PRO A 7 8.53 4.93 -3.41
CA PRO A 7 9.70 4.67 -4.23
C PRO A 7 9.32 3.98 -5.55
N GLU A 8 10.17 4.12 -6.56
CA GLU A 8 10.04 3.30 -7.78
C GLU A 8 10.33 1.83 -7.48
N TRP A 9 9.76 0.94 -8.30
CA TRP A 9 10.07 -0.48 -8.25
C TRP A 9 11.56 -0.72 -8.52
N ASN A 10 12.12 -1.72 -7.84
CA ASN A 10 13.47 -2.21 -8.15
C ASN A 10 13.46 -3.04 -9.46
N PRO A 11 14.63 -3.52 -9.95
CA PRO A 11 14.69 -4.33 -11.18
C PRO A 11 13.92 -5.65 -11.16
N SER A 12 13.48 -6.12 -9.99
CA SER A 12 12.61 -7.30 -9.83
C SER A 12 11.12 -6.94 -9.84
N GLY A 13 10.76 -5.68 -10.04
CA GLY A 13 9.37 -5.23 -10.09
C GLY A 13 8.71 -5.09 -8.71
N VAL A 14 9.48 -5.06 -7.62
CA VAL A 14 8.94 -4.93 -6.25
C VAL A 14 9.41 -3.63 -5.59
N MET A 15 8.67 -3.16 -4.59
CA MET A 15 9.12 -2.02 -3.76
C MET A 15 10.46 -2.37 -3.11
N PRO A 16 11.48 -1.48 -3.17
CA PRO A 16 12.76 -1.75 -2.54
C PRO A 16 12.55 -1.93 -1.03
N PRO A 17 13.11 -2.98 -0.40
CA PRO A 17 12.95 -3.16 1.05
C PRO A 17 13.82 -2.18 1.84
N ILE A 18 14.91 -1.70 1.25
CA ILE A 18 15.90 -0.80 1.81
C ILE A 18 16.47 0.11 0.71
N GLN A 19 17.06 1.23 1.10
CA GLN A 19 17.95 1.99 0.22
C GLN A 19 19.26 1.21 0.00
N SER A 20 19.54 0.80 -1.23
CA SER A 20 20.72 -0.02 -1.56
C SER A 20 22.06 0.63 -1.21
N THR A 21 22.14 1.96 -1.34
CA THR A 21 23.35 2.75 -1.01
C THR A 21 23.49 3.07 0.47
N ALA A 22 22.43 2.88 1.27
CA ALA A 22 22.43 3.08 2.72
C ALA A 22 21.51 2.06 3.42
N PRO A 23 21.88 0.77 3.47
CA PRO A 23 21.00 -0.31 3.94
C PRO A 23 20.46 -0.18 5.37
N THR A 24 21.17 0.57 6.22
CA THR A 24 20.79 0.80 7.62
C THR A 24 20.03 2.10 7.83
N ALA A 25 19.76 2.87 6.77
CA ALA A 25 19.02 4.12 6.85
C ALA A 25 17.54 3.87 7.21
N MET A 26 16.85 4.92 7.64
CA MET A 26 15.43 4.81 8.01
C MET A 26 14.52 4.76 6.78
N GLU A 27 15.02 5.16 5.63
CA GLU A 27 14.38 5.13 4.31
C GLU A 27 14.27 3.68 3.80
N ARG A 28 13.36 2.92 4.41
CA ARG A 28 13.14 1.49 4.16
C ARG A 28 11.67 1.13 4.38
N SER A 29 11.28 -0.04 3.90
CA SER A 29 9.94 -0.58 4.16
C SER A 29 9.73 -0.84 5.66
N PRO A 30 8.51 -0.63 6.21
CA PRO A 30 7.31 -0.09 5.54
C PRO A 30 7.38 1.42 5.32
N TYR A 31 6.95 1.86 4.13
CA TYR A 31 6.94 3.28 3.75
C TYR A 31 5.64 3.95 4.25
N PRO A 32 5.70 4.96 5.14
CA PRO A 32 4.53 5.71 5.55
C PRO A 32 4.10 6.62 4.39
N VAL A 33 2.95 6.36 3.79
CA VAL A 33 2.48 7.09 2.61
C VAL A 33 1.08 7.65 2.84
N SER A 34 0.74 8.72 2.13
CA SER A 34 -0.61 9.24 2.16
C SER A 34 -1.55 8.31 1.38
N LEU A 35 -2.80 8.21 1.83
CA LEU A 35 -3.81 7.42 1.10
C LEU A 35 -4.06 7.99 -0.30
N THR A 36 -3.94 9.31 -0.47
CA THR A 36 -4.07 9.99 -1.76
C THR A 36 -2.97 9.58 -2.72
N ASP A 37 -1.70 9.62 -2.30
CA ASP A 37 -0.57 9.22 -3.14
C ASP A 37 -0.65 7.74 -3.51
N PHE A 38 -1.07 6.90 -2.56
CA PHE A 38 -1.31 5.48 -2.80
C PHE A 38 -2.36 5.27 -3.90
N VAL A 39 -3.53 5.93 -3.80
CA VAL A 39 -4.59 5.81 -4.81
C VAL A 39 -4.12 6.35 -6.16
N LEU A 40 -3.44 7.50 -6.19
CA LEU A 40 -2.93 8.09 -7.44
C LEU A 40 -1.91 7.18 -8.12
N ARG A 41 -1.03 6.52 -7.36
CA ARG A 41 -0.02 5.61 -7.90
C ARG A 41 -0.61 4.32 -8.45
N PHE A 42 -1.52 3.68 -7.73
CA PHE A 42 -1.96 2.31 -8.03
C PHE A 42 -3.33 2.21 -8.73
N SER A 43 -3.98 3.32 -9.10
CA SER A 43 -5.25 3.34 -9.84
C SER A 43 -5.10 3.22 -11.37
N THR A 44 -4.12 2.44 -11.83
CA THR A 44 -3.71 2.36 -13.24
C THR A 44 -4.79 1.76 -14.16
N THR A 45 -5.42 0.67 -13.74
CA THR A 45 -6.49 -0.01 -14.51
C THR A 45 -7.86 0.14 -13.87
N ASN A 46 -8.92 -0.26 -14.61
CA ASN A 46 -10.27 -0.31 -14.05
C ASN A 46 -10.39 -1.36 -12.94
N LYS A 47 -9.66 -2.47 -13.04
CA LYS A 47 -9.63 -3.51 -12.01
C LYS A 47 -8.94 -3.00 -10.74
N CYS A 48 -7.79 -2.33 -10.86
CA CYS A 48 -7.12 -1.72 -9.71
C CYS A 48 -8.00 -0.67 -9.03
N ARG A 49 -8.72 0.15 -9.81
CA ARG A 49 -9.72 1.11 -9.28
C ARG A 49 -10.85 0.43 -8.51
N ALA A 50 -11.35 -0.70 -8.99
CA ALA A 50 -12.38 -1.48 -8.29
C ALA A 50 -11.85 -2.05 -6.97
N ILE A 51 -10.63 -2.61 -6.97
CA ILE A 51 -9.97 -3.12 -5.75
C ILE A 51 -9.75 -1.98 -4.74
N LEU A 52 -9.24 -0.83 -5.18
CA LEU A 52 -9.04 0.36 -4.32
C LEU A 52 -10.35 0.89 -3.76
N SER A 53 -11.43 0.89 -4.56
CA SER A 53 -12.76 1.26 -4.07
C SER A 53 -13.21 0.32 -2.95
N GLY A 54 -12.97 -0.99 -3.09
CA GLY A 54 -13.20 -1.99 -2.05
C GLY A 54 -12.38 -1.73 -0.78
N LEU A 55 -11.08 -1.41 -0.91
CA LEU A 55 -10.21 -1.05 0.22
C LEU A 55 -10.70 0.19 0.96
N LEU A 56 -11.09 1.24 0.23
CA LEU A 56 -11.65 2.45 0.83
C LEU A 56 -12.98 2.18 1.55
N GLY A 57 -13.82 1.33 0.96
CA GLY A 57 -15.06 0.85 1.59
C GLY A 57 -14.80 0.07 2.88
N PHE A 58 -13.81 -0.83 2.87
CA PHE A 58 -13.37 -1.57 4.06
C PHE A 58 -12.89 -0.62 5.17
N ARG A 59 -12.05 0.36 4.83
CA ARG A 59 -11.59 1.39 5.78
C ARG A 59 -12.73 2.21 6.36
N ALA A 60 -13.69 2.60 5.52
CA ALA A 60 -14.89 3.30 5.98
C ALA A 60 -15.71 2.44 6.96
N ALA A 61 -15.88 1.14 6.69
CA ALA A 61 -16.58 0.22 7.58
C ALA A 61 -15.87 0.06 8.94
N LEU A 62 -14.54 -0.02 8.96
CA LEU A 62 -13.76 -0.04 10.21
C LEU A 62 -14.00 1.23 11.05
N HIS A 63 -13.95 2.40 10.40
CA HIS A 63 -14.23 3.67 11.08
C HIS A 63 -15.67 3.73 11.63
N SER A 64 -16.65 3.27 10.85
CA SER A 64 -18.05 3.19 11.30
C SER A 64 -18.24 2.22 12.48
N ALA A 65 -17.39 1.20 12.61
CA ALA A 65 -17.37 0.30 13.76
C ALA A 65 -16.63 0.87 14.99
N GLY A 66 -16.15 2.12 14.93
CA GLY A 66 -15.41 2.77 16.02
C GLY A 66 -13.91 2.50 16.02
N LEU A 67 -13.37 1.83 15.00
CA LEU A 67 -11.95 1.57 14.83
C LEU A 67 -11.31 2.70 14.01
N THR A 68 -11.07 3.83 14.66
CA THR A 68 -10.62 5.08 14.00
C THR A 68 -9.16 5.45 14.28
N GLU A 69 -8.48 4.76 15.20
CA GLU A 69 -7.09 5.02 15.57
C GLU A 69 -6.21 3.83 15.22
N GLY A 70 -5.33 4.01 14.23
CA GLY A 70 -4.49 2.93 13.72
C GLY A 70 -3.86 3.24 12.37
N PHE A 71 -3.27 2.20 11.75
CA PHE A 71 -2.71 2.24 10.41
C PHE A 71 -2.87 0.87 9.72
N GLN A 72 -2.65 0.83 8.40
CA GLN A 72 -2.68 -0.39 7.61
C GLN A 72 -1.37 -0.58 6.87
N TRP A 73 -0.85 -1.80 6.90
CA TRP A 73 0.18 -2.24 5.95
C TRP A 73 -0.50 -2.84 4.74
N ILE A 74 0.02 -2.47 3.58
CA ILE A 74 -0.40 -2.97 2.28
C ILE A 74 0.80 -3.68 1.66
N ASP A 75 0.58 -4.86 1.11
CA ASP A 75 1.64 -5.67 0.52
C ASP A 75 1.09 -6.51 -0.65
N GLY A 76 1.93 -7.40 -1.16
CA GLY A 76 1.57 -8.40 -2.15
C GLY A 76 1.45 -7.83 -3.55
N SER A 77 0.86 -8.64 -4.43
CA SER A 77 0.91 -8.40 -5.87
C SER A 77 0.24 -7.09 -6.33
N PHE A 78 -0.57 -6.46 -5.47
CA PHE A 78 -1.19 -5.16 -5.76
C PHE A 78 -0.20 -4.00 -5.88
N ILE A 79 0.90 -4.05 -5.11
CA ILE A 79 1.91 -2.98 -5.08
C ILE A 79 3.18 -3.32 -5.88
N GLU A 80 3.21 -4.49 -6.49
CA GLU A 80 4.27 -4.95 -7.39
C GLU A 80 3.95 -4.58 -8.84
N ASN A 81 4.96 -4.50 -9.69
CA ASN A 81 4.82 -4.20 -11.11
C ASN A 81 4.43 -5.45 -11.93
N ILE A 82 3.42 -6.19 -11.44
CA ILE A 82 3.02 -7.51 -11.94
C ILE A 82 2.48 -7.47 -13.37
N GLU A 83 1.99 -6.33 -13.83
CA GLU A 83 1.63 -6.14 -15.22
C GLU A 83 2.85 -6.27 -16.14
N GLU A 84 4.02 -5.79 -15.71
CA GLU A 84 5.27 -5.93 -16.46
C GLU A 84 5.93 -7.30 -16.22
N ILE A 85 6.06 -7.73 -14.95
CA ILE A 85 6.82 -8.94 -14.61
C ILE A 85 6.05 -10.25 -14.82
N GLU A 86 4.71 -10.22 -14.79
CA GLU A 86 3.84 -11.40 -14.91
C GLU A 86 2.77 -11.27 -16.00
N SER A 87 2.66 -10.13 -16.70
CA SER A 87 1.67 -9.91 -17.77
C SER A 87 0.21 -10.14 -17.32
N ARG A 88 -0.11 -9.81 -16.07
CA ARG A 88 -1.47 -9.89 -15.52
C ARG A 88 -1.78 -8.70 -14.62
N GLU A 89 -3.07 -8.42 -14.45
CA GLU A 89 -3.53 -7.43 -13.46
C GLU A 89 -3.59 -8.04 -12.04
N PRO A 90 -3.48 -7.21 -10.98
CA PRO A 90 -3.69 -7.65 -9.60
C PRO A 90 -5.08 -8.24 -9.41
N ALA A 91 -5.19 -9.24 -8.54
CA ALA A 91 -6.45 -9.92 -8.24
C ALA A 91 -7.20 -9.24 -7.09
N ASP A 92 -6.45 -8.87 -6.05
CA ASP A 92 -6.87 -8.35 -4.76
C ASP A 92 -5.80 -7.41 -4.18
N VAL A 93 -6.00 -6.97 -2.95
CA VAL A 93 -5.02 -6.20 -2.17
C VAL A 93 -4.87 -6.84 -0.80
N ASP A 94 -3.63 -7.11 -0.40
CA ASP A 94 -3.32 -7.69 0.90
C ASP A 94 -3.19 -6.59 1.95
N VAL A 95 -3.86 -6.75 3.09
CA VAL A 95 -3.95 -5.71 4.12
C VAL A 95 -3.82 -6.28 5.52
N VAL A 96 -2.89 -5.73 6.31
CA VAL A 96 -2.83 -5.94 7.76
C VAL A 96 -3.25 -4.66 8.46
N THR A 97 -4.27 -4.74 9.32
CA THR A 97 -4.78 -3.59 10.07
C THR A 97 -4.28 -3.61 11.50
N PHE A 98 -3.60 -2.54 11.91
CA PHE A 98 -3.20 -2.28 13.29
C PHE A 98 -4.10 -1.18 13.83
N PHE A 99 -4.80 -1.46 14.92
CA PHE A 99 -5.69 -0.49 15.55
C PHE A 99 -5.52 -0.51 17.07
N HIS A 100 -5.81 0.63 17.67
CA HIS A 100 -6.01 0.75 19.10
C HIS A 100 -7.46 0.37 19.39
N LEU A 101 -7.66 -0.54 20.35
CA LEU A 101 -9.00 -0.82 20.84
C LEU A 101 -9.56 0.45 21.50
N PRO A 102 -10.87 0.74 21.32
CA PRO A 102 -11.51 1.84 22.03
C PRO A 102 -11.25 1.73 23.53
N ARG A 103 -10.86 2.84 24.17
CA ARG A 103 -10.70 2.91 25.62
C ARG A 103 -12.04 3.03 26.33
#